data_AF-A0A4Q1BDB7-F1
#
_entry.id   AF-A0A4Q1BDB7-F1
#
_cell.length_a   1.000
_cell.length_b   1.000
_cell.length_c   1.000
_cell.angle_alpha   90.00
_cell.angle_beta   90.00
_cell.angle_gamma   90.00
#
_symmetry.space_group_name_H-M   'P 1'
#
loop_
_entity.id
_entity.type
_entity.pdbx_description
1 polymer ?
#
loop_
_entity_poly.entity_id
_entity_poly.type
_entity_poly.pdbx_seq_one_letter_code
_entity_poly.pdbx_strand_id
1 'polypeptide(L)'
;MSYLSCYEMQIETLKKKYPYFKPIDINRNLCPILDQIQLKDNIKSAILSIDTSMRMQDVIQHENKDISVLSSDILSALFYHYMSIDYDAEKFNLLTHQVKVYNEQSTLLIHECNQKNVEKIKFQLTFCFVLPFICETQIKAIINQLEVQ
;
A
#
# COMPACT_ATOMS: atom_id res chain seq x y z
N MET A 1 -7.90 18.91 -5.54
CA MET A 1 -6.57 18.55 -5.01
C MET A 1 -6.30 17.11 -5.43
N SER A 2 -5.06 16.75 -5.77
CA SER A 2 -4.71 15.37 -6.12
C SER A 2 -4.95 14.44 -4.93
N TYR A 3 -5.34 13.17 -5.17
CA TYR A 3 -5.50 12.14 -4.15
C TYR A 3 -4.28 12.05 -3.21
N LEU A 4 -3.07 12.18 -3.76
CA LEU A 4 -1.82 12.11 -3.00
C LEU A 4 -1.73 13.25 -1.98
N SER A 5 -2.00 14.49 -2.40
CA SER A 5 -1.94 15.65 -1.51
C SER A 5 -2.99 15.58 -0.40
N CYS A 6 -4.19 15.11 -0.71
CA CYS A 6 -5.24 14.87 0.29
C CYS A 6 -4.80 13.81 1.31
N TYR A 7 -4.24 12.70 0.83
CA TYR A 7 -3.74 11.63 1.68
C TYR A 7 -2.59 12.10 2.59
N GLU A 8 -1.58 12.79 2.04
CA GLU A 8 -0.46 13.36 2.80
C GLU A 8 -0.95 14.34 3.88
N MET A 9 -1.90 15.22 3.55
CA MET A 9 -2.50 16.15 4.52
C MET A 9 -3.23 15.41 5.65
N GLN A 10 -3.93 14.32 5.35
CA GLN A 10 -4.61 13.50 6.35
C GLN A 10 -3.62 12.79 7.27
N ILE A 11 -2.52 12.25 6.72
CA ILE A 11 -1.43 11.67 7.49
C ILE A 11 -0.78 12.71 8.41
N GLU A 12 -0.48 13.91 7.92
CA GLU A 12 0.08 14.99 8.74
C GLU A 12 -0.87 15.44 9.85
N THR A 13 -2.18 15.44 9.59
CA THR A 13 -3.18 15.73 10.61
C THR A 13 -3.19 14.66 11.71
N LEU A 14 -3.09 13.38 11.34
CA LEU A 14 -3.00 12.27 12.29
C LEU A 14 -1.71 12.33 13.12
N LYS A 15 -0.56 12.61 12.49
CA LYS A 15 0.72 12.78 13.19
C LYS A 15 0.67 13.90 14.24
N LYS A 16 0.03 15.02 13.91
CA LYS A 16 -0.16 16.14 14.85
C LYS A 16 -1.08 15.78 16.01
N LYS A 17 -2.12 15.00 15.75
CA LYS A 17 -3.13 14.64 16.75
C LYS A 17 -2.70 13.50 17.68
N TYR A 18 -1.93 12.54 17.16
CA TYR A 18 -1.55 11.32 17.86
C TYR A 18 -0.02 11.19 17.88
N PRO A 19 0.66 11.55 18.98
CA PRO A 19 2.13 11.53 19.06
C PRO A 19 2.79 10.17 18.83
N TYR A 20 2.04 9.09 19.08
CA TYR A 20 2.48 7.71 18.86
C TYR A 20 2.15 7.19 17.46
N PHE A 21 1.47 7.96 16.61
CA PHE A 21 1.27 7.61 15.21
C PHE A 21 2.53 7.98 14.41
N LYS A 22 3.33 6.98 14.05
CA LYS A 22 4.60 7.15 13.32
C LYS A 22 4.63 6.27 12.07
N PRO A 23 3.83 6.60 11.03
CA PRO A 23 3.80 5.82 9.80
C PRO A 23 5.15 5.95 9.06
N ILE A 24 5.51 4.89 8.34
CA ILE A 24 6.62 4.91 7.38
C ILE A 24 6.28 5.74 6.13
N ASP A 25 7.28 6.00 5.30
CA ASP A 25 7.09 6.73 4.05
C ASP A 25 6.23 5.95 3.04
N ILE A 26 5.47 6.72 2.26
CA ILE A 26 4.63 6.23 1.17
C ILE A 26 5.52 5.66 0.07
N ASN A 27 5.13 4.52 -0.50
CA ASN A 27 5.77 3.97 -1.67
C ASN A 27 5.44 4.83 -2.90
N ARG A 28 6.31 5.81 -3.20
CA ARG A 28 6.11 6.74 -4.32
C ARG A 28 6.11 6.05 -5.68
N ASN A 29 6.64 4.84 -5.81
CA ASN A 29 6.60 4.06 -7.05
C ASN A 29 5.16 3.70 -7.45
N LEU A 30 4.21 3.71 -6.51
CA LEU A 30 2.79 3.50 -6.82
C LEU A 30 2.12 4.72 -7.47
N CYS A 31 2.63 5.93 -7.25
CA CYS A 31 1.93 7.15 -7.70
C CYS A 31 1.82 7.22 -9.24
N PRO A 32 2.89 7.02 -10.03
CA PRO A 32 2.78 7.04 -11.49
C PRO A 32 1.87 5.95 -12.05
N ILE A 33 1.78 4.80 -11.37
CA ILE A 33 0.89 3.71 -11.74
C ILE A 33 -0.57 4.11 -11.45
N LEU A 34 -0.84 4.61 -10.25
CA LEU A 34 -2.16 5.08 -9.83
C LEU A 34 -2.65 6.26 -10.68
N ASP A 35 -1.76 7.10 -11.19
CA ASP A 35 -2.10 8.20 -12.10
C ASP A 35 -2.63 7.68 -13.45
N GLN A 36 -2.16 6.52 -13.91
CA GLN A 36 -2.59 5.90 -15.16
C GLN A 36 -3.83 5.02 -15.03
N ILE A 37 -4.15 4.52 -13.82
CA ILE A 37 -5.34 3.70 -13.60
C ILE A 37 -6.56 4.60 -13.39
N GLN A 38 -7.65 4.30 -14.11
CA GLN A 38 -8.95 4.95 -13.95
C GLN A 38 -9.67 4.49 -12.67
N LEU A 39 -9.23 5.00 -11.52
CA LEU A 39 -9.89 4.84 -10.21
C LEU A 39 -10.30 6.20 -9.65
N LYS A 40 -11.29 6.19 -8.76
CA LYS A 40 -11.64 7.37 -7.96
C LYS A 40 -10.52 7.69 -6.97
N ASP A 41 -10.38 8.97 -6.63
CA ASP A 41 -9.31 9.47 -5.74
C ASP A 41 -9.33 8.84 -4.34
N ASN A 42 -10.52 8.56 -3.79
CA ASN A 42 -10.65 7.88 -2.50
C ASN A 42 -10.09 6.44 -2.57
N ILE A 43 -10.31 5.71 -3.67
CA ILE A 43 -9.76 4.36 -3.86
C ILE A 43 -8.24 4.42 -4.00
N LYS A 44 -7.70 5.40 -4.75
CA LYS A 44 -6.24 5.60 -4.84
C LYS A 44 -5.62 5.89 -3.47
N SER A 45 -6.28 6.73 -2.66
CA SER A 45 -5.86 7.02 -1.27
C SER A 45 -5.95 5.79 -0.38
N ALA A 46 -6.99 4.95 -0.55
CA ALA A 46 -7.14 3.69 0.15
C ALA A 46 -5.98 2.73 -0.18
N ILE A 47 -5.59 2.62 -1.45
CA ILE A 47 -4.44 1.82 -1.91
C ILE A 47 -3.15 2.28 -1.23
N LEU A 48 -2.87 3.58 -1.20
CA LEU A 48 -1.68 4.11 -0.50
C LEU A 48 -1.71 3.81 0.99
N SER A 49 -2.88 3.93 1.63
CA SER A 49 -3.07 3.66 3.06
C SER A 49 -2.79 2.21 3.41
N ILE A 50 -3.37 1.26 2.66
CA ILE A 50 -3.20 -0.16 2.95
C ILE A 50 -1.82 -0.68 2.55
N ASP A 51 -1.22 -0.18 1.46
CA ASP A 51 0.18 -0.46 1.11
C ASP A 51 1.12 -0.04 2.23
N THR A 52 0.97 1.20 2.72
CA THR A 52 1.79 1.72 3.82
C THR A 52 1.58 0.91 5.09
N SER A 53 0.33 0.53 5.39
CA SER A 53 0.01 -0.34 6.53
C SER A 53 0.74 -1.68 6.46
N MET A 54 0.67 -2.36 5.32
CA MET A 54 1.26 -3.70 5.17
C MET A 54 2.79 -3.66 5.21
N ARG A 55 3.44 -2.69 4.53
CA ARG A 55 4.89 -2.49 4.63
C ARG A 55 5.33 -2.10 6.04
N MET A 56 4.44 -1.49 6.82
CA MET A 56 4.74 -1.16 8.21
C MET A 56 4.90 -2.42 9.07
N GLN A 57 4.27 -3.54 8.70
CA GLN A 57 4.44 -4.81 9.42
C GLN A 57 5.88 -5.33 9.32
N ASP A 58 6.56 -5.08 8.20
CA ASP A 58 7.94 -5.51 7.97
C ASP A 58 8.97 -4.76 8.84
N VAL A 59 8.59 -3.62 9.43
CA VAL A 59 9.47 -2.81 10.30
C VAL A 59 9.13 -2.93 11.79
N ILE A 60 8.17 -3.78 12.14
CA ILE A 60 7.82 -4.04 13.55
C ILE A 60 8.94 -4.84 14.20
N GLN A 61 9.53 -4.27 15.24
CA GLN A 61 10.56 -4.87 16.07
C GLN A 61 10.13 -4.77 17.54
N HIS A 62 10.79 -5.53 18.42
CA HIS A 62 10.43 -5.56 19.85
C HIS A 62 10.45 -4.16 20.49
N GLU A 63 11.38 -3.30 20.07
CA GLU A 63 11.60 -1.96 20.63
C GLU A 63 10.57 -0.91 20.18
N ASN A 64 9.88 -1.11 19.05
CA ASN A 64 8.92 -0.15 18.49
C ASN A 64 7.50 -0.71 18.41
N LYS A 65 7.27 -1.94 18.90
CA LYS A 65 6.04 -2.71 18.69
C LYS A 65 4.77 -1.94 19.02
N ASP A 66 4.74 -1.30 20.18
CA ASP A 66 3.55 -0.58 20.67
C ASP A 66 3.17 0.59 19.72
N ILE A 67 4.16 1.21 19.10
CA ILE A 67 3.99 2.34 18.17
C ILE A 67 3.63 1.80 16.78
N SER A 68 4.40 0.83 16.30
CA SER A 68 4.32 0.39 14.91
C SER A 68 3.06 -0.43 14.62
N VAL A 69 2.62 -1.28 15.55
CA VAL A 69 1.36 -2.04 15.43
C VAL A 69 0.16 -1.09 15.39
N LEU A 70 0.07 -0.14 16.32
CA LEU A 70 -1.04 0.81 16.35
C LEU A 70 -1.05 1.71 15.11
N SER A 71 0.13 2.08 14.61
CA SER A 71 0.24 2.87 13.39
C SER A 71 -0.23 2.11 12.15
N SER A 72 0.13 0.82 12.01
CA SER A 72 -0.41 -0.01 10.92
C SER A 72 -1.92 -0.20 11.04
N ASP A 73 -2.44 -0.36 12.27
CA ASP A 73 -3.89 -0.51 12.48
C ASP A 73 -4.66 0.77 12.12
N ILE A 74 -4.13 1.94 12.47
CA ILE A 74 -4.70 3.24 12.06
C ILE A 74 -4.70 3.39 10.54
N LEU A 75 -3.61 3.00 9.85
CA LEU A 75 -3.54 3.03 8.39
C LEU A 75 -4.54 2.06 7.75
N SER A 76 -4.77 0.90 8.36
CA SER A 76 -5.79 -0.07 7.92
C SER A 76 -7.21 0.49 8.13
N ALA A 77 -7.47 1.13 9.27
CA ALA A 77 -8.73 1.82 9.51
C ALA A 77 -8.97 2.98 8.52
N LEU A 78 -7.91 3.71 8.17
CA LEU A 78 -7.97 4.77 7.17
C LEU A 78 -8.28 4.22 5.76
N PHE A 79 -7.76 3.04 5.41
CA PHE A 79 -8.18 2.31 4.21
C PHE A 79 -9.70 2.03 4.22
N TYR A 80 -10.24 1.47 5.31
CA TYR A 80 -11.69 1.22 5.42
C TYR A 80 -12.51 2.51 5.32
N HIS A 81 -12.02 3.60 5.93
CA HIS A 81 -12.65 4.90 5.83
C HIS A 81 -12.73 5.39 4.37
N TYR A 82 -11.61 5.40 3.65
CA TYR A 82 -11.63 5.82 2.24
C TYR A 82 -12.50 4.94 1.35
N MET A 83 -12.54 3.63 1.60
CA MET A 83 -13.39 2.70 0.85
C MET A 83 -14.88 2.85 1.16
N SER A 84 -15.24 3.43 2.31
CA SER A 84 -16.64 3.73 2.65
C SER A 84 -17.19 4.97 1.95
N ILE A 85 -16.32 5.87 1.50
CA ILE A 85 -16.69 7.03 0.68
C ILE A 85 -17.09 6.51 -0.71
N ASP A 86 -18.30 6.83 -1.17
CA ASP A 86 -18.86 6.31 -2.43
C ASP A 86 -18.68 4.81 -2.60
N TYR A 87 -19.08 4.05 -1.58
CA TYR A 87 -18.84 2.63 -1.42
C TYR A 87 -19.02 1.83 -2.72
N ASP A 88 -17.94 1.19 -3.14
CA ASP A 88 -17.87 0.28 -4.27
C ASP A 88 -17.52 -1.12 -3.74
N ALA A 89 -18.54 -1.98 -3.64
CA ALA A 89 -18.42 -3.31 -3.06
C ALA A 89 -17.43 -4.20 -3.84
N GLU A 90 -17.37 -4.06 -5.17
CA GLU A 90 -16.47 -4.86 -6.00
C GLU A 90 -15.02 -4.50 -5.69
N LYS A 91 -14.69 -3.21 -5.71
CA LYS A 91 -13.33 -2.72 -5.42
C LYS A 91 -12.94 -3.00 -3.97
N PHE A 92 -13.89 -2.89 -3.03
CA PHE A 92 -13.67 -3.23 -1.63
C PHE A 92 -13.31 -4.70 -1.43
N ASN A 93 -14.10 -5.61 -2.00
CA ASN A 93 -13.85 -7.04 -1.91
C ASN A 93 -12.52 -7.42 -2.58
N LEU A 94 -12.19 -6.78 -3.70
CA LEU A 94 -10.94 -7.00 -4.40
C LEU A 94 -9.72 -6.57 -3.57
N LEU A 95 -9.75 -5.37 -2.98
CA LEU A 95 -8.62 -4.85 -2.20
C LEU A 95 -8.46 -5.59 -0.86
N THR A 96 -9.55 -5.97 -0.20
CA THR A 96 -9.49 -6.80 1.03
C THR A 96 -8.99 -8.22 0.72
N HIS A 97 -9.34 -8.78 -0.43
CA HIS A 97 -8.71 -10.01 -0.92
C HIS A 97 -7.19 -9.82 -1.12
N GLN A 98 -6.74 -8.68 -1.66
CA GLN A 98 -5.30 -8.41 -1.78
C GLN A 98 -4.59 -8.29 -0.43
N VAL A 99 -5.25 -7.80 0.63
CA VAL A 99 -4.67 -7.82 1.98
C VAL A 99 -4.35 -9.26 2.40
N LYS A 100 -5.27 -10.20 2.15
CA LYS A 100 -5.03 -11.62 2.42
C LYS A 100 -3.85 -12.15 1.60
N VAL A 101 -3.84 -11.89 0.29
CA VAL A 101 -2.76 -12.30 -0.62
C VAL A 101 -1.40 -11.76 -0.18
N TYR A 102 -1.32 -10.49 0.23
CA TYR A 102 -0.09 -9.87 0.74
C TYR A 102 0.44 -10.66 1.93
N ASN A 103 -0.39 -10.92 2.94
CA ASN A 103 0.02 -11.65 4.15
C ASN A 103 0.50 -13.08 3.84
N GLU A 104 -0.18 -13.78 2.92
CA GLU A 104 0.22 -15.11 2.46
C GLU A 104 1.58 -15.04 1.74
N GLN A 105 1.77 -14.08 0.84
CA GLN A 105 3.03 -13.88 0.10
C GLN A 105 4.20 -13.48 1.00
N SER A 106 3.98 -12.60 1.98
CA SER A 106 5.00 -12.23 2.97
C SER A 106 5.41 -13.44 3.80
N THR A 107 4.46 -14.29 4.18
CA THR A 107 4.77 -15.55 4.89
C THR A 107 5.59 -16.50 4.01
N LEU A 108 5.23 -16.64 2.74
CA LEU A 108 5.99 -17.45 1.78
C LEU A 108 7.41 -16.94 1.59
N LEU A 109 7.60 -15.61 1.53
CA LEU A 109 8.90 -14.97 1.33
C LEU A 109 9.91 -15.35 2.44
N ILE A 110 9.46 -15.49 3.68
CA ILE A 110 10.31 -15.87 4.83
C ILE A 110 10.95 -17.26 4.63
N HIS A 111 10.26 -18.16 3.92
CA HIS A 111 10.67 -19.55 3.73
C HIS A 111 11.25 -19.84 2.34
N GLU A 112 11.29 -18.87 1.43
CA GLU A 112 11.79 -19.05 0.07
C GLU A 112 13.29 -18.79 -0.02
N CYS A 113 14.02 -19.75 -0.57
CA CYS A 113 15.48 -19.69 -0.74
C CYS A 113 15.90 -19.45 -2.19
N ASN A 114 15.01 -19.68 -3.16
CA ASN A 114 15.30 -19.48 -4.57
C ASN A 114 15.25 -17.99 -4.93
N GLN A 115 16.40 -17.43 -5.29
CA GLN A 115 16.53 -15.99 -5.60
C GLN A 115 15.53 -15.50 -6.67
N LYS A 116 15.27 -16.28 -7.72
CA LYS A 116 14.31 -15.88 -8.77
C LYS A 116 12.88 -15.80 -8.23
N ASN A 117 12.51 -16.72 -7.35
CA ASN A 117 11.19 -16.70 -6.71
C ASN A 117 11.10 -15.55 -5.70
N VAL A 118 12.16 -15.32 -4.91
CA VAL A 118 12.25 -14.17 -3.99
C VAL A 118 12.02 -12.85 -4.73
N GLU A 119 12.70 -12.63 -5.85
CA GLU A 119 12.54 -11.42 -6.67
C GLU A 119 11.10 -11.28 -7.21
N LYS A 120 10.51 -12.39 -7.66
CA LYS A 120 9.12 -12.41 -8.12
C LYS A 120 8.14 -12.07 -6.99
N ILE A 121 8.29 -12.68 -5.81
CA ILE A 121 7.41 -12.41 -4.66
C ILE A 121 7.56 -10.96 -4.19
N LYS A 122 8.80 -10.44 -4.12
CA LYS A 122 9.03 -9.02 -3.79
C LYS A 122 8.36 -8.07 -4.77
N PHE A 123 8.40 -8.38 -6.07
CA PHE A 123 7.67 -7.60 -7.07
C PHE A 123 6.15 -7.65 -6.80
N GLN A 124 5.61 -8.84 -6.54
CA GLN A 124 4.19 -9.01 -6.25
C GLN A 124 3.75 -8.28 -4.97
N LEU A 125 4.55 -8.31 -3.91
CA LEU A 125 4.30 -7.56 -2.68
C LEU A 125 4.33 -6.06 -2.92
N THR A 126 5.34 -5.56 -3.63
CA THR A 126 5.50 -4.12 -3.92
C THR A 126 4.32 -3.54 -4.68
N PHE A 127 3.68 -4.33 -5.54
CA PHE A 127 2.59 -3.90 -6.41
C PHE A 127 1.25 -4.60 -6.10
N CYS A 128 1.13 -5.26 -4.96
CA CYS A 128 0.00 -6.15 -4.62
C CYS A 128 -1.36 -5.46 -4.80
N PHE A 129 -1.45 -4.21 -4.37
CA PHE A 129 -2.70 -3.44 -4.37
C PHE A 129 -3.03 -2.76 -5.70
N VAL A 130 -2.12 -2.80 -6.68
CA VAL A 130 -2.36 -2.25 -8.03
C VAL A 130 -2.51 -3.35 -9.10
N LEU A 131 -1.90 -4.52 -8.89
CA LEU A 131 -1.99 -5.68 -9.80
C LEU A 131 -3.41 -6.10 -10.22
N PRO A 132 -4.45 -5.94 -9.40
CA PRO A 132 -5.82 -6.23 -9.85
C PRO A 132 -6.34 -5.31 -10.95
N PHE A 133 -5.70 -4.15 -11.15
CA PHE A 133 -6.18 -3.10 -12.06
C PHE A 133 -5.26 -2.87 -13.26
N ILE A 134 -4.04 -3.40 -13.22
CA ILE A 134 -3.02 -3.21 -14.25
C ILE A 134 -2.11 -4.44 -14.31
N CYS A 135 -1.66 -4.83 -15.51
CA CYS A 135 -0.83 -6.02 -15.65
C CYS A 135 0.66 -5.75 -15.34
N GLU A 136 1.41 -6.81 -14.99
CA GLU A 136 2.82 -6.68 -14.62
C GLU A 136 3.69 -6.05 -15.73
N THR A 137 3.40 -6.34 -17.00
CA THR A 137 4.14 -5.79 -18.14
C THR A 137 3.95 -4.29 -18.27
N GLN A 138 2.74 -3.78 -18.03
CA GLN A 138 2.45 -2.36 -18.00
C GLN A 138 3.15 -1.68 -16.82
N ILE A 139 3.11 -2.26 -15.61
CA ILE A 139 3.84 -1.74 -14.45
C ILE A 139 5.33 -1.58 -14.76
N LYS A 140 5.96 -2.62 -15.31
CA LYS A 140 7.39 -2.59 -15.68
C LYS A 140 7.67 -1.52 -16.74
N ALA A 141 6.78 -1.35 -17.72
CA ALA A 141 6.93 -0.30 -18.73
C ALA A 141 6.88 1.10 -18.11
N ILE A 142 5.96 1.34 -17.16
CA ILE A 142 5.83 2.62 -16.45
C ILE A 142 7.09 2.91 -15.62
N ILE A 143 7.59 1.92 -14.88
CA ILE A 143 8.80 2.08 -14.05
C ILE A 143 10.02 2.38 -14.91
N ASN A 144 10.21 1.61 -15.99
CA ASN A 144 11.35 1.82 -16.90
C ASN A 144 11.33 3.22 -17.55
N GLN A 145 10.15 3.80 -17.79
CA GLN A 145 10.04 5.18 -18.31
C GLN A 145 10.50 6.23 -17.30
N LEU A 146 10.38 5.96 -16.00
CA LEU A 146 10.78 6.88 -14.93
C LEU A 146 12.29 6.82 -14.64
N GLU A 147 12.92 5.67 -14.82
CA GLU A 147 14.37 5.49 -14.62
C GLU A 147 15.22 6.11 -15.75
N VAL A 148 14.60 6.41 -16.89
CA VAL A 148 15.28 6.99 -18.08
C VAL A 148 15.19 8.53 -18.09
N GLN A 149 14.46 9.14 -17.15
CA GLN A 149 14.33 10.60 -17.00
C GLN A 149 15.28 11.15 -15.94
#